data_AF-A0A0J8R7L7-F1
#
_entry.id   AF-A0A0J8R7L7-F1
#
_cell.length_a   1.000
_cell.length_b   1.000
_cell.length_c   1.000
_cell.angle_alpha   90.00
_cell.angle_beta   90.00
_cell.angle_gamma   90.00
#
_symmetry.space_group_name_H-M   'P 1'
#
loop_
_entity.id
_entity.type
_entity.pdbx_description
1 polymer ?
#
loop_
_entity_poly.entity_id
_entity_poly.type
_entity_poly.pdbx_seq_one_letter_code
_entity_poly.pdbx_strand_id
1 'polypeptide(L)'
;MCGIFGYINYLVEKDRAYIIETLLNGLSRLEYRGYDSAGLAIDGNKKNEVMAFKEVGKVAKLRELIASANPDLTQVFDSHAGIAHTRWATHGSPSRLNCHPHRYACFPVCSMLYLIMVTTD
;
A
#
# COMPACT_ATOMS: atom_id res chain seq x y z
N MET A 1 -3.68 8.47 15.25
CA MET A 1 -2.87 9.14 14.22
C MET A 1 -2.53 8.10 13.16
N CYS A 2 -2.40 8.43 11.88
CA CYS A 2 -2.07 7.46 10.82
C CYS A 2 -0.85 7.92 10.03
N GLY A 3 -0.26 7.02 9.25
CA GLY A 3 0.87 7.32 8.38
C GLY A 3 0.56 6.97 6.93
N ILE A 4 0.71 7.94 6.02
CA ILE A 4 0.50 7.78 4.58
C ILE A 4 1.85 7.93 3.90
N PHE A 5 2.17 7.04 2.97
CA PHE A 5 3.35 7.13 2.12
C PHE A 5 2.99 6.81 0.68
N GLY A 6 3.54 7.56 -0.26
CA GLY A 6 3.35 7.32 -1.70
C GLY A 6 4.69 7.38 -2.41
N TYR A 7 4.86 6.53 -3.41
CA TYR A 7 6.00 6.52 -4.31
C TYR A 7 5.49 6.62 -5.74
N ILE A 8 6.02 7.58 -6.50
CA ILE A 8 5.67 7.80 -7.90
C ILE A 8 6.98 7.91 -8.68
N ASN A 9 7.12 7.10 -9.72
CA ASN A 9 8.13 7.27 -10.75
C ASN A 9 7.45 7.64 -12.07
N TYR A 10 8.07 8.54 -12.81
CA TYR A 10 7.55 9.07 -14.07
C TYR A 10 8.69 9.21 -15.06
N LEU A 11 8.59 8.52 -16.21
CA LEU A 11 9.62 8.43 -17.24
C LEU A 11 10.97 7.92 -16.68
N VAL A 12 10.90 7.03 -15.69
CA VAL A 12 12.06 6.39 -15.05
C VAL A 12 11.71 4.94 -14.80
N GLU A 13 12.42 4.06 -15.51
CA GLU A 13 12.27 2.62 -15.36
C GLU A 13 12.63 2.16 -13.94
N LYS A 14 11.67 1.53 -13.28
CA LYS A 14 11.83 0.88 -11.99
C LYS A 14 11.17 -0.48 -11.99
N ASP A 15 11.87 -1.44 -11.42
CA ASP A 15 11.37 -2.77 -11.15
C ASP A 15 10.36 -2.76 -9.99
N ARG A 16 9.43 -3.72 -10.02
CA ARG A 16 8.41 -3.85 -8.98
C ARG A 16 9.02 -4.09 -7.60
N ALA A 17 10.12 -4.85 -7.52
CA ALA A 17 10.79 -5.09 -6.25
C ALA A 17 11.25 -3.78 -5.60
N TYR A 18 11.94 -2.91 -6.34
CA TYR A 18 12.35 -1.59 -5.85
C TYR A 18 11.15 -0.74 -5.36
N ILE A 19 10.05 -0.73 -6.12
CA ILE A 19 8.84 0.01 -5.75
C ILE A 19 8.25 -0.51 -4.42
N ILE A 20 8.07 -1.83 -4.31
CA ILE A 20 7.56 -2.48 -3.11
C ILE A 20 8.45 -2.20 -1.91
N GLU A 21 9.77 -2.35 -2.07
CA GLU A 21 10.73 -2.12 -1.00
C GLU A 21 10.71 -0.66 -0.53
N THR A 22 10.65 0.28 -1.47
CA THR A 22 10.55 1.72 -1.17
C THR A 22 9.31 2.03 -0.35
N LEU A 23 8.14 1.49 -0.73
CA LEU A 23 6.90 1.66 0.02
C LEU A 23 6.98 1.06 1.43
N LEU A 24 7.53 -0.15 1.57
CA LEU A 24 7.68 -0.82 2.85
C LEU A 24 8.66 -0.10 3.77
N ASN A 25 9.78 0.38 3.23
CA ASN A 25 10.77 1.17 3.97
C ASN A 25 10.17 2.51 4.42
N GLY A 26 9.36 3.14 3.57
CA GLY A 26 8.58 4.34 3.92
C GLY A 26 7.61 4.07 5.08
N LEU A 27 6.84 2.99 5.02
CA LEU A 27 5.92 2.61 6.10
C LEU A 27 6.64 2.31 7.41
N SER A 28 7.78 1.61 7.37
CA SER A 28 8.56 1.31 8.58
C SER A 28 8.98 2.58 9.33
N ARG A 29 9.22 3.70 8.62
CA ARG A 29 9.51 5.00 9.24
C ARG A 29 8.29 5.69 9.84
N LEU A 30 7.09 5.34 9.39
CA LEU A 30 5.82 5.91 9.84
C LEU A 30 5.10 5.04 10.88
N GLU A 31 5.63 3.86 11.20
CA GLU A 31 5.03 2.88 12.11
C GLU A 31 4.78 3.43 13.53
N TYR A 32 5.57 4.42 13.95
CA TYR A 32 5.34 5.13 15.22
C TYR A 32 4.00 5.88 15.27
N ARG A 33 3.40 6.20 14.12
CA ARG A 33 2.11 6.89 14.04
C ARG A 33 0.93 5.91 14.16
N GLY A 34 1.09 4.65 13.73
CA GLY A 34 0.04 3.64 13.75
C GLY A 34 0.57 2.25 13.37
N TYR A 35 0.14 1.23 14.11
CA TYR A 35 0.65 -0.14 13.99
C TYR A 35 -0.43 -1.21 14.15
N ASP A 36 -1.71 -0.82 14.19
CA ASP A 36 -2.81 -1.78 14.30
C ASP A 36 -3.06 -2.52 12.99
N SER A 37 -2.77 -1.85 11.86
CA SER A 37 -2.81 -2.46 10.53
C SER A 37 -1.99 -1.66 9.52
N ALA A 38 -1.53 -2.34 8.48
CA ALA A 38 -0.82 -1.72 7.38
C ALA A 38 -1.28 -2.31 6.04
N GLY A 39 -1.16 -1.51 4.99
CA GLY A 39 -1.39 -1.99 3.64
C GLY A 39 -0.74 -1.11 2.59
N LEU A 40 -0.59 -1.67 1.39
CA LEU A 40 -0.09 -0.95 0.23
C LEU A 40 -0.83 -1.40 -1.02
N ALA A 41 -0.87 -0.52 -2.03
CA ALA A 41 -1.42 -0.79 -3.34
C ALA A 41 -0.44 -0.32 -4.42
N ILE A 42 -0.30 -1.15 -5.46
CA ILE A 42 0.58 -0.95 -6.60
C ILE A 42 -0.11 -1.44 -7.87
N ASP A 43 0.34 -0.99 -9.04
CA ASP A 43 -0.14 -1.52 -10.31
C ASP A 43 0.18 -3.02 -10.50
N GLY A 44 -0.80 -3.73 -11.06
CA GLY A 44 -0.78 -5.16 -11.33
C GLY A 44 -0.05 -5.53 -12.62
N ASN A 45 -0.26 -6.77 -13.08
CA ASN A 45 0.40 -7.29 -14.28
C ASN A 45 -0.25 -6.75 -15.55
N LYS A 46 -1.58 -6.54 -15.52
CA LYS A 46 -2.34 -5.99 -16.64
C LYS A 46 -2.54 -4.49 -16.49
N LYS A 47 -2.74 -3.80 -17.62
CA LYS A 47 -3.12 -2.39 -17.63
C LYS A 47 -4.43 -2.18 -16.85
N ASN A 48 -4.46 -1.18 -15.97
CA ASN A 48 -5.57 -0.89 -15.04
C ASN A 48 -5.85 -1.96 -13.98
N GLU A 49 -5.01 -2.98 -13.85
CA GLU A 49 -5.06 -3.90 -12.72
C GLU A 49 -4.33 -3.27 -11.54
N VAL A 50 -4.86 -3.46 -10.33
CA VAL A 50 -4.20 -3.04 -9.10
C VAL A 50 -4.00 -4.26 -8.22
N MET A 51 -2.81 -4.40 -7.65
CA MET A 51 -2.52 -5.32 -6.55
C MET A 51 -2.50 -4.56 -5.22
N ALA A 52 -3.12 -5.11 -4.19
CA ALA A 52 -3.15 -4.50 -2.87
C ALA A 52 -2.96 -5.59 -1.83
N PHE A 53 -2.04 -5.30 -0.91
CA PHE A 53 -1.67 -6.16 0.19
C PHE A 53 -2.07 -5.45 1.47
N LYS A 54 -2.81 -6.14 2.32
CA LYS A 54 -3.38 -5.57 3.54
C LYS A 54 -3.30 -6.58 4.65
N GLU A 55 -2.71 -6.19 5.76
CA GLU A 55 -2.52 -7.06 6.91
C GLU A 55 -2.79 -6.36 8.23
N VAL A 56 -3.29 -7.13 9.19
CA VAL A 56 -3.49 -6.65 10.57
C VAL A 56 -2.18 -6.77 11.35
N GLY A 57 -1.83 -5.68 12.04
CA GLY A 57 -0.62 -5.53 12.83
C GLY A 57 0.45 -4.68 12.15
N LYS A 58 1.69 -4.90 12.59
CA LYS A 58 2.89 -4.17 12.20
C LYS A 58 3.28 -4.38 10.74
N VAL A 59 4.11 -3.48 10.22
CA VAL A 59 4.65 -3.51 8.85
C VAL A 59 5.42 -4.81 8.59
N ALA A 60 6.03 -5.42 9.61
CA ALA A 60 6.69 -6.73 9.51
C ALA A 60 5.76 -7.84 8.97
N LYS A 61 4.51 -7.91 9.46
CA LYS A 61 3.53 -8.90 8.98
C LYS A 61 3.12 -8.65 7.53
N LEU A 62 3.03 -7.38 7.13
CA LEU A 62 2.78 -7.02 5.73
C LEU A 62 3.93 -7.49 4.82
N ARG A 63 5.19 -7.39 5.27
CA ARG A 63 6.35 -7.93 4.54
C ARG A 63 6.25 -9.44 4.36
N GLU A 64 5.90 -10.17 5.42
CA GLU A 64 5.71 -11.63 5.37
C GLU A 64 4.58 -12.03 4.41
N LEU A 65 3.46 -11.29 4.42
CA LEU A 65 2.34 -11.50 3.51
C LEU A 65 2.76 -11.33 2.05
N ILE A 66 3.51 -10.27 1.73
CA ILE A 66 3.99 -10.00 0.36
C ILE A 66 4.98 -11.08 -0.08
N ALA A 67 5.90 -11.50 0.79
CA ALA A 67 6.82 -12.58 0.51
C ALA A 67 6.07 -13.90 0.24
N SER A 68 5.03 -14.19 1.01
CA SER A 68 4.19 -15.39 0.85
C SER A 68 3.32 -15.36 -0.40
N ALA A 69 2.87 -14.17 -0.81
CA ALA A 69 2.08 -13.98 -2.02
C ALA A 69 2.92 -14.11 -3.31
N ASN A 70 4.25 -14.01 -3.19
CA ASN A 70 5.23 -14.17 -4.26
C ASN A 70 4.84 -13.48 -5.58
N PRO A 71 4.61 -12.15 -5.57
CA PRO A 71 4.24 -11.41 -6.77
C PRO A 71 5.40 -11.42 -7.80
N ASP A 72 5.09 -11.21 -9.08
CA ASP A 72 6.12 -11.08 -10.11
C ASP A 72 6.95 -9.81 -9.87
N LEU A 73 8.18 -9.98 -9.39
CA LEU A 73 9.10 -8.89 -9.06
C LEU A 73 9.88 -8.37 -10.27
N THR A 74 9.85 -9.09 -11.39
CA THR A 74 10.66 -8.77 -12.58
C THR A 74 10.03 -7.73 -13.49
N GLN A 75 8.74 -7.44 -13.28
CA GLN A 75 8.03 -6.45 -14.06
C GLN A 75 8.62 -5.05 -13.86
N VAL A 76 8.95 -4.40 -14.98
CA VAL A 76 9.49 -3.03 -15.02
C VAL A 76 8.38 -2.06 -15.41
N PHE A 77 8.35 -0.92 -14.73
CA PHE A 77 7.44 0.17 -14.99
C PHE A 77 8.22 1.44 -15.36
N ASP A 78 7.92 2.04 -16.50
CA ASP A 78 8.43 3.36 -16.89
C ASP A 78 7.74 4.49 -16.10
N SER A 79 6.44 4.33 -15.84
CA SER A 79 5.67 5.21 -14.96
C SER A 79 4.76 4.37 -14.07
N HIS A 80 4.80 4.62 -12.76
CA HIS A 80 4.02 3.90 -11.76
C HIS A 80 3.66 4.79 -10.57
N ALA A 81 2.51 4.51 -9.96
CA ALA A 81 2.10 5.12 -8.71
C ALA A 81 1.75 4.04 -7.68
N GLY A 82 2.49 4.05 -6.56
CA GLY A 82 2.27 3.18 -5.42
C GLY A 82 1.87 3.98 -4.19
N ILE A 83 0.94 3.44 -3.40
CA ILE A 83 0.48 4.06 -2.15
C ILE A 83 0.54 3.06 -1.02
N ALA A 84 0.79 3.56 0.18
CA ALA A 84 0.96 2.75 1.38
C ALA A 84 0.39 3.49 2.59
N HIS A 85 -0.16 2.74 3.54
CA HIS A 85 -0.83 3.27 4.71
C HIS A 85 -0.56 2.44 5.96
N THR A 86 -0.34 3.12 7.08
CA THR A 86 -0.38 2.59 8.44
C THR A 86 -1.56 3.20 9.19
N ARG A 87 -2.37 2.35 9.82
CA ARG A 87 -3.61 2.75 10.50
C ARG A 87 -3.49 2.55 12.00
N TRP A 88 -3.94 3.55 12.76
CA TRP A 88 -4.30 3.44 14.18
C TRP A 88 -5.82 3.33 14.27
N ALA A 89 -6.34 2.24 14.83
CA ALA A 89 -7.77 1.97 14.90
C ALA A 89 -8.41 2.79 16.05
N THR A 90 -9.15 3.83 15.70
CA THR A 90 -10.01 4.58 16.64
C THR A 90 -11.45 4.03 16.63
N HIS A 91 -11.95 3.69 15.45
CA HIS A 91 -13.27 3.10 15.23
C HIS A 91 -13.16 1.79 14.45
N GLY A 92 -13.90 0.78 14.90
CA GLY A 92 -13.90 -0.56 14.30
C GLY A 92 -12.63 -1.35 14.60
N SER A 93 -12.79 -2.65 14.85
CA SER A 93 -11.66 -3.52 15.16
C SER A 93 -10.66 -3.60 13.99
N PRO A 94 -9.36 -3.78 14.29
CA PRO A 94 -8.36 -4.04 13.25
C PRO A 94 -8.72 -5.30 12.47
N SER A 95 -9.02 -5.13 11.18
CA SER A 95 -9.38 -6.22 10.27
C SER A 95 -8.86 -5.91 8.87
N ARG A 96 -8.58 -6.92 8.04
CA ARG A 96 -8.12 -6.72 6.65
C ARG A 96 -9.09 -5.88 5.81
N LEU A 97 -10.38 -5.91 6.15
CA LEU A 97 -11.41 -5.10 5.49
C LEU A 97 -11.29 -3.62 5.84
N ASN A 98 -11.02 -3.32 7.11
CA ASN A 98 -10.82 -1.95 7.63
C ASN A 98 -9.42 -1.38 7.35
N CYS A 99 -8.52 -2.19 6.79
CA CYS A 99 -7.20 -1.73 6.37
C CYS A 99 -7.30 -0.89 5.09
N HIS A 100 -6.58 0.22 5.08
CA HIS A 100 -6.29 0.97 3.86
C HIS A 100 -5.16 0.30 3.06
N PRO A 101 -5.06 0.53 1.74
CA PRO A 101 -6.00 1.28 0.91
C PRO A 101 -7.31 0.53 0.70
N HIS A 102 -8.43 1.22 0.89
CA HIS A 102 -9.74 0.70 0.53
C HIS A 102 -9.94 0.81 -0.98
N ARG A 103 -10.62 -0.18 -1.55
CA ARG A 103 -10.89 -0.25 -2.99
C ARG A 103 -12.36 0.00 -3.23
N TYR A 104 -12.67 0.92 -4.14
CA TYR A 104 -13.95 0.95 -4.82
C TYR A 104 -13.77 0.33 -6.21
N ALA A 105 -14.78 -0.41 -6.66
CA ALA A 105 -14.72 -1.35 -7.77
C ALA A 105 -14.47 -0.76 -9.18
N CYS A 106 -13.98 0.48 -9.30
CA CYS A 106 -13.88 1.16 -10.60
C CYS A 106 -12.80 2.25 -10.66
N PHE A 107 -11.67 2.14 -9.96
CA PHE A 107 -10.66 3.21 -10.04
C PHE A 107 -9.19 2.75 -10.01
N PRO A 108 -8.31 3.40 -10.81
CA PRO A 108 -6.86 3.19 -10.76
C PRO A 108 -6.29 3.64 -9.39
N VAL A 109 -5.06 3.24 -9.08
CA VAL A 109 -4.38 3.53 -7.79
C VAL A 109 -4.46 5.01 -7.42
N CYS A 110 -4.36 5.89 -8.43
CA CYS A 110 -4.44 7.34 -8.28
C CYS A 110 -5.73 7.83 -7.58
N SER A 111 -6.84 7.12 -7.71
CA SER A 111 -8.11 7.52 -7.08
C SER A 111 -8.32 6.94 -5.68
N MET A 112 -7.44 6.05 -5.20
CA MET A 112 -7.51 5.53 -3.82
C MET A 112 -7.04 6.54 -2.76
N LEU A 113 -6.38 7.64 -3.17
CA LEU A 113 -5.94 8.70 -2.24
C LEU A 113 -7.12 9.40 -1.54
N TYR A 114 -8.23 9.59 -2.26
CA TYR A 114 -9.36 10.39 -1.79
C TYR A 114 -10.01 9.77 -0.54
N LEU A 115 -10.02 8.44 -0.44
CA LEU A 115 -10.69 7.73 0.63
C LEU A 115 -9.84 7.63 1.91
N ILE A 116 -8.51 7.67 1.78
CA ILE A 116 -7.62 7.66 2.94
C ILE A 116 -7.83 8.92 3.78
N MET A 117 -8.03 10.08 3.15
CA MET A 117 -8.21 11.35 3.88
C MET A 117 -9.55 11.44 4.63
N VAL A 118 -10.64 10.83 4.12
CA VAL A 118 -11.99 10.97 4.72
C VAL A 118 -12.20 10.07 5.95
N THR A 119 -11.29 9.14 6.21
CA THR A 119 -11.41 8.13 7.29
C THR A 119 -10.41 8.35 8.43
N THR A 120 -9.60 9.41 8.35
CA THR A 120 -8.59 9.77 9.34
C THR A 120 -9.02 10.86 10.34
N ASP A 121 -10.29 11.28 10.32
CA ASP A 121 -10.88 12.16 11.33
C ASP A 121 -11.38 11.39 12.57
#